data_AF-A0AAN8Z718-F1
#
_entry.id   AF-A0AAN8Z718-F1
#
_cell.length_a   1.000
_cell.length_b   1.000
_cell.length_c   1.000
_cell.angle_alpha   90.00
_cell.angle_beta   90.00
_cell.angle_gamma   90.00
#
_symmetry.space_group_name_H-M   'P 1'
#
loop_
_entity.id
_entity.type
_entity.pdbx_description
1 polymer ?
#
loop_
_entity_poly.entity_id
_entity_poly.type
_entity_poly.pdbx_seq_one_letter_code
_entity_poly.pdbx_strand_id
1 'polypeptide(L)'
;MCTFIDSDSEEGAKIFRQLETAVEPEMLMVMRQLDMEKLIEKALKDGGLDEREVTPFMRVRVVGLTAKISHGKYYAGEALITIWDPTQKQQSELVEGKAYAVSGLTPLNSSSSTLHLQARGSTIKWQPLSPSKVDHFK
;
A
#
# COMPACT_ATOMS: atom_id res chain seq x y z
N MET A 1 64.09 -29.84 32.12
CA MET A 1 62.70 -29.46 31.79
C MET A 1 62.30 -28.31 32.72
N CYS A 2 61.46 -27.39 32.23
CA CYS A 2 61.07 -26.07 32.78
C CYS A 2 61.85 -24.90 32.17
N THR A 3 61.34 -24.35 31.07
CA THR A 3 61.65 -23.00 30.60
C THR A 3 60.79 -22.01 31.38
N PHE A 4 61.46 -21.07 32.04
CA PHE A 4 60.85 -19.94 32.74
C PHE A 4 59.97 -19.15 31.76
N ILE A 5 58.70 -18.95 32.11
CA ILE A 5 57.83 -18.02 31.39
C ILE A 5 58.22 -16.64 31.90
N ASP A 6 58.91 -15.88 31.05
CA ASP A 6 59.35 -14.52 31.35
C ASP A 6 58.11 -13.61 31.45
N SER A 7 57.73 -13.25 32.68
CA SER A 7 56.53 -12.45 32.97
C SER A 7 56.72 -10.94 32.73
N ASP A 8 57.92 -10.48 32.36
CA ASP A 8 58.24 -9.06 32.08
C ASP A 8 58.33 -8.76 30.57
N SER A 9 57.59 -9.51 29.75
CA SER A 9 57.52 -9.23 28.31
C SER A 9 56.87 -7.87 28.05
N GLU A 10 57.68 -6.89 27.68
CA GLU A 10 57.27 -5.56 27.20
C GLU A 10 56.20 -5.66 26.09
N GLU A 11 56.30 -6.71 25.27
CA GLU A 11 55.33 -7.04 24.23
C GLU A 11 53.97 -7.46 24.81
N GLY A 12 53.95 -8.18 25.94
CA GLY A 12 52.71 -8.48 26.68
C GLY A 12 52.02 -7.22 27.21
N ALA A 13 52.80 -6.28 27.76
CA ALA A 13 52.28 -5.00 28.24
C ALA A 13 51.77 -4.09 27.10
N LYS A 14 52.40 -4.14 25.93
CA LYS A 14 51.93 -3.45 24.70
C LYS A 14 50.61 -4.02 24.20
N ILE A 15 50.48 -5.35 24.16
CA ILE A 15 49.24 -6.03 23.74
C ILE A 15 48.10 -5.71 24.70
N PHE A 16 48.35 -5.72 26.02
CA PHE A 16 47.33 -5.39 27.02
C PHE A 16 46.79 -3.96 26.85
N ARG A 17 47.68 -2.98 26.65
CA ARG A 17 47.27 -1.59 26.38
C ARG A 17 46.52 -1.43 25.06
N GLN A 18 46.88 -2.20 24.03
CA GLN A 18 46.14 -2.22 22.76
C GLN A 18 44.73 -2.80 22.93
N LEU A 19 44.55 -3.83 23.77
CA LEU A 19 43.24 -4.41 24.08
C LEU A 19 42.38 -3.50 24.99
N GLU A 20 43.00 -2.76 25.90
CA GLU A 20 42.34 -1.77 26.77
C GLU A 20 41.85 -0.53 25.98
N THR A 21 42.54 -0.19 24.89
CA THR A 21 42.15 0.89 23.96
C THR A 21 41.22 0.39 22.85
N ALA A 22 41.07 -0.92 22.68
CA ALA A 22 40.21 -1.48 21.67
C ALA A 22 38.75 -1.25 22.06
N VAL A 23 38.03 -0.55 21.19
CA VAL A 23 36.56 -0.53 21.22
C VAL A 23 36.07 -1.96 21.28
N GLU A 24 35.19 -2.27 22.23
CA GLU A 24 34.60 -3.60 22.36
C GLU A 24 34.08 -4.10 21.00
N PRO A 25 34.32 -5.38 20.65
CA PRO A 25 34.04 -5.90 19.31
C PRO A 25 32.58 -5.72 18.90
N GLU A 26 31.65 -5.77 19.86
CA GLU A 26 30.23 -5.54 19.64
C GLU A 26 29.94 -4.09 19.21
N MET A 27 30.56 -3.12 19.88
CA MET A 27 30.38 -1.70 19.59
C MET A 27 30.93 -1.33 18.20
N LEU A 28 32.03 -1.96 17.77
CA LEU A 28 32.56 -1.79 16.42
C LEU A 28 31.62 -2.37 15.35
N MET A 29 30.98 -3.51 15.62
CA MET A 29 29.97 -4.07 14.70
C MET A 29 28.73 -3.17 14.61
N VAL A 30 28.26 -2.63 15.73
CA VAL A 30 27.12 -1.69 15.77
C VAL A 30 27.42 -0.41 14.98
N MET A 31 28.62 0.17 15.14
CA MET A 31 29.00 1.36 14.38
C MET A 31 29.03 1.09 12.87
N ARG A 32 29.60 -0.04 12.45
CA ARG A 32 29.61 -0.42 11.02
C ARG A 32 28.21 -0.63 10.47
N GLN A 33 27.33 -1.26 11.23
CA GLN A 33 25.94 -1.47 10.84
C GLN A 33 25.21 -0.13 10.67
N LEU A 34 25.40 0.78 11.62
CA LEU A 34 24.79 2.12 11.61
C LEU A 34 25.31 2.98 10.44
N ASP A 35 26.60 2.90 10.12
CA ASP A 35 27.15 3.58 8.95
C ASP A 35 26.58 3.03 7.64
N MET A 36 26.40 1.71 7.55
CA MET A 36 25.73 1.11 6.39
C MET A 36 24.27 1.54 6.27
N GLU A 37 23.51 1.57 7.38
CA GLU A 37 22.12 2.04 7.39
C GLU A 37 22.00 3.48 6.91
N LYS A 38 22.88 4.37 7.38
CA LYS A 38 22.95 5.77 6.91
C LYS A 38 23.26 5.88 5.41
N LEU A 39 24.17 5.05 4.90
CA LEU A 39 24.50 5.03 3.48
C LEU A 39 23.32 4.57 2.63
N ILE A 40 22.57 3.57 3.09
CA ILE A 40 21.36 3.09 2.43
C ILE A 40 20.28 4.18 2.43
N GLU A 41 20.01 4.80 3.57
CA GLU A 41 19.03 5.88 3.70
C GLU A 41 19.37 7.06 2.78
N LYS A 42 20.65 7.45 2.74
CA LYS A 42 21.14 8.47 1.83
C LYS A 42 20.94 8.06 0.37
N ALA A 43 21.30 6.84 -0.01
CA ALA A 43 21.14 6.37 -1.39
C ALA A 43 19.66 6.31 -1.83
N LEU A 44 18.76 5.92 -0.93
CA LEU A 44 17.32 5.94 -1.17
C LEU A 44 16.80 7.37 -1.37
N LYS A 45 17.24 8.30 -0.51
CA LYS A 45 16.88 9.72 -0.60
C LYS A 45 17.43 10.41 -1.84
N ASP A 46 18.71 10.18 -2.17
CA ASP A 46 19.35 10.70 -3.38
C ASP A 46 18.68 10.12 -4.65
N GLY A 47 18.13 8.91 -4.55
CA GLY A 47 17.33 8.28 -5.60
C GLY A 47 15.85 8.69 -5.64
N GLY A 48 15.36 9.50 -4.70
CA GLY A 48 13.93 9.85 -4.59
C GLY A 48 13.02 8.65 -4.28
N LEU A 49 13.57 7.62 -3.63
CA LEU A 49 12.89 6.38 -3.22
C LEU A 49 12.62 6.36 -1.71
N ASP A 50 12.81 7.50 -1.03
CA ASP A 50 12.51 7.69 0.38
C ASP A 50 10.99 7.73 0.66
N GLU A 51 10.18 7.98 -0.37
CA GLU A 51 8.72 7.90 -0.32
C GLU A 51 8.16 6.80 -1.22
N ARG A 52 7.05 6.19 -0.78
CA ARG A 52 6.29 5.23 -1.60
C ARG A 52 5.24 5.99 -2.39
N GLU A 53 5.32 5.93 -3.71
CA GLU A 53 4.23 6.39 -4.57
C GLU A 53 3.10 5.35 -4.58
N VAL A 54 2.10 5.55 -3.72
CA VAL A 54 0.94 4.66 -3.61
C VAL A 54 -0.31 5.38 -4.09
N THR A 55 -1.07 4.77 -5.00
CA THR A 55 -2.38 5.28 -5.43
C THR A 55 -3.50 4.64 -4.59
N PRO A 56 -4.24 5.40 -3.77
CA PRO A 56 -5.36 4.86 -2.99
C PRO A 56 -6.53 4.48 -3.90
N PHE A 57 -7.39 3.57 -3.43
CA PHE A 57 -8.64 3.23 -4.11
C PHE A 57 -9.78 2.96 -3.13
N MET A 58 -11.00 3.14 -3.62
CA MET A 58 -12.23 2.73 -2.94
C MET A 58 -12.94 1.67 -3.78
N ARG A 59 -13.57 0.68 -3.13
CA ARG A 59 -14.27 -0.41 -3.83
C ARG A 59 -15.69 -0.55 -3.32
N VAL A 60 -16.66 -0.43 -4.23
CA VAL A 60 -18.09 -0.38 -3.90
C VAL A 60 -18.82 -1.52 -4.60
N ARG A 61 -19.62 -2.29 -3.85
CA ARG A 61 -20.55 -3.28 -4.43
C ARG A 61 -21.85 -2.57 -4.81
N VAL A 62 -22.34 -2.83 -6.01
CA VAL A 62 -23.57 -2.23 -6.54
C VAL A 62 -24.44 -3.27 -7.22
N VAL A 63 -25.73 -2.96 -7.35
CA VAL A 63 -26.69 -3.72 -8.15
C VAL A 63 -27.26 -2.82 -9.24
N GLY A 64 -27.39 -3.35 -10.45
CA GLY A 64 -28.05 -2.63 -11.53
C GLY A 64 -29.54 -2.47 -11.27
N LEU A 65 -30.04 -1.23 -11.19
CA LEU A 65 -31.47 -0.94 -11.06
C LEU A 65 -32.24 -1.21 -12.36
N THR A 66 -31.56 -1.24 -13.50
CA THR A 66 -32.16 -1.56 -14.81
C THR A 66 -31.71 -2.93 -15.28
N ALA A 67 -32.62 -3.87 -15.43
CA ALA A 67 -32.35 -5.14 -16.11
C ALA A 67 -32.26 -4.90 -17.63
N LYS A 68 -31.18 -5.33 -18.27
CA LYS A 68 -31.16 -5.46 -19.73
C LYS A 68 -31.67 -6.86 -20.10
N ILE A 69 -32.65 -6.91 -20.99
CA ILE A 69 -33.09 -8.17 -21.61
C ILE A 69 -32.07 -8.53 -22.68
N SER A 70 -31.05 -9.32 -22.33
CA SER A 70 -30.24 -10.04 -23.30
C SER A 70 -30.53 -11.53 -23.13
N HIS A 71 -31.20 -12.13 -24.12
CA HIS A 71 -31.53 -13.56 -24.17
C HIS A 71 -32.30 -14.12 -22.97
N GLY A 72 -33.37 -13.45 -22.53
CA GLY A 72 -34.43 -14.07 -21.73
C GLY A 72 -34.12 -14.33 -20.25
N LYS A 73 -33.05 -13.76 -19.68
CA LYS A 73 -32.79 -13.83 -18.23
C LYS A 73 -32.65 -12.44 -17.61
N TYR A 74 -33.52 -12.17 -16.64
CA TYR A 74 -33.46 -11.01 -15.75
C TYR A 74 -32.32 -11.21 -14.75
N TYR A 75 -31.21 -10.49 -14.94
CA TYR A 75 -30.23 -10.31 -13.89
C TYR A 75 -30.01 -8.81 -13.69
N ALA A 76 -30.47 -8.29 -12.55
CA ALA A 76 -29.87 -7.11 -11.95
C ALA A 76 -28.47 -7.53 -11.50
N GLY A 77 -27.54 -7.61 -12.44
CA GLY A 77 -26.20 -8.14 -12.20
C GLY A 77 -25.52 -7.35 -11.09
N GLU A 78 -24.99 -8.06 -10.10
CA GLU A 78 -24.07 -7.46 -9.14
C GLU A 78 -22.82 -6.98 -9.87
N ALA A 79 -22.35 -5.80 -9.49
CA ALA A 79 -21.13 -5.24 -10.03
C ALA A 79 -20.23 -4.72 -8.91
N LEU A 80 -18.93 -4.74 -9.18
CA LEU A 80 -17.92 -4.19 -8.29
C LEU A 80 -17.27 -3.00 -8.99
N ILE A 81 -17.42 -1.82 -8.41
CA ILE A 81 -16.82 -0.59 -8.93
C ILE A 81 -15.57 -0.27 -8.11
N THR A 82 -14.42 -0.20 -8.77
CA THR A 82 -13.15 0.29 -8.19
C THR A 82 -12.93 1.73 -8.59
N ILE A 83 -12.80 2.63 -7.62
CA ILE A 83 -12.54 4.06 -7.82
C ILE A 83 -11.10 4.33 -7.39
N TRP A 84 -10.22 4.56 -8.35
CA TRP A 84 -8.84 4.96 -8.13
C TRP A 84 -8.77 6.45 -7.82
N ASP A 85 -7.97 6.82 -6.83
CA ASP A 85 -7.79 8.21 -6.36
C ASP A 85 -9.14 8.91 -6.08
N PRO A 86 -9.95 8.38 -5.13
CA PRO A 86 -11.30 8.88 -4.88
C PRO A 86 -11.27 10.28 -4.26
N THR A 87 -12.07 11.20 -4.80
CA THR A 87 -12.20 12.55 -4.24
C THR A 87 -12.84 12.53 -2.85
N GLN A 88 -12.55 13.53 -2.00
CA GLN A 88 -13.17 13.64 -0.68
C GLN A 88 -14.71 13.61 -0.74
N LYS A 89 -15.29 14.26 -1.77
CA LYS A 89 -16.72 14.24 -2.03
C LYS A 89 -17.25 12.82 -2.24
N GLN A 90 -16.58 12.03 -3.08
CA GLN A 90 -16.95 10.62 -3.31
C GLN A 90 -16.85 9.78 -2.03
N GLN A 91 -15.83 10.01 -1.21
CA GLN A 91 -15.66 9.29 0.06
C GLN A 91 -16.79 9.60 1.06
N SER A 92 -17.28 10.84 1.09
CA SER A 92 -18.36 11.24 2.01
C SER A 92 -19.78 10.99 1.50
N GLU A 93 -20.00 11.07 0.18
CA GLU A 93 -21.34 11.04 -0.41
C GLU A 93 -21.77 9.64 -0.85
N LEU A 94 -20.83 8.76 -1.23
CA LEU A 94 -21.15 7.40 -1.65
C LEU A 94 -21.40 6.52 -0.44
N VAL A 95 -22.67 6.48 -0.02
CA VAL A 95 -23.12 5.66 1.11
C VAL A 95 -23.95 4.46 0.66
N GLU A 96 -23.89 3.40 1.46
CA GLU A 96 -24.65 2.17 1.24
C GLU A 96 -26.17 2.39 1.29
N GLY A 97 -26.92 1.55 0.56
CA GLY A 97 -28.40 1.59 0.53
C GLY A 97 -28.99 2.78 -0.25
N LYS A 98 -28.17 3.61 -0.87
CA LYS A 98 -28.60 4.70 -1.75
C LYS A 98 -28.41 4.33 -3.23
N ALA A 99 -29.24 4.93 -4.06
CA ALA A 99 -29.22 4.75 -5.50
C ALA A 99 -28.56 5.94 -6.19
N TYR A 100 -27.72 5.66 -7.18
CA TYR A 100 -27.01 6.67 -7.94
C TYR A 100 -27.06 6.36 -9.43
N ALA A 101 -27.24 7.39 -10.24
CA ALA A 101 -26.90 7.35 -11.65
C ALA A 101 -25.40 7.64 -11.81
N VAL A 102 -24.70 6.72 -12.46
CA VAL A 102 -23.25 6.78 -12.65
C VAL A 102 -22.93 6.59 -14.14
N SER A 103 -22.01 7.41 -14.66
CA SER A 103 -21.60 7.41 -16.07
C SER A 103 -20.08 7.53 -16.20
N GLY A 104 -19.51 6.99 -17.29
CA GLY A 104 -18.07 7.06 -17.53
C GLY A 104 -17.26 5.95 -16.85
N LEU A 105 -17.93 4.87 -16.43
CA LEU A 105 -17.28 3.66 -15.91
C LEU A 105 -16.64 2.88 -17.06
N THR A 106 -15.43 2.36 -16.82
CA THR A 106 -14.71 1.52 -17.78
C THR A 106 -14.81 0.05 -17.33
N PRO A 107 -15.23 -0.89 -18.19
CA PRO A 107 -15.22 -2.31 -17.86
C PRO A 107 -13.78 -2.82 -17.77
N LEU A 108 -13.46 -3.58 -16.72
CA LEU A 108 -12.11 -4.10 -16.48
C LEU A 108 -11.98 -5.58 -16.85
N ASN A 109 -13.00 -6.38 -16.53
CA ASN A 109 -13.21 -7.76 -16.96
C ASN A 109 -14.54 -8.28 -16.38
N SER A 110 -15.08 -9.36 -16.93
CA SER A 110 -16.24 -10.05 -16.38
C SER A 110 -15.85 -11.48 -16.00
N SER A 111 -15.82 -11.77 -14.70
CA SER A 111 -16.00 -13.15 -14.26
C SER A 111 -17.47 -13.52 -14.46
N SER A 112 -17.83 -14.81 -14.60
CA SER A 112 -19.13 -15.20 -15.18
C SER A 112 -20.38 -14.77 -14.38
N SER A 113 -20.23 -14.19 -13.19
CA SER A 113 -21.34 -13.73 -12.35
C SER A 113 -21.24 -12.28 -11.89
N THR A 114 -20.06 -11.64 -11.92
CA THR A 114 -19.85 -10.28 -11.40
C THR A 114 -19.17 -9.39 -12.42
N LEU A 115 -19.79 -8.24 -12.70
CA LEU A 115 -19.22 -7.23 -13.58
C LEU A 115 -18.20 -6.37 -12.82
N HIS A 116 -16.94 -6.34 -13.27
CA HIS A 116 -15.94 -5.44 -12.69
C HIS A 116 -15.81 -4.16 -13.51
N LEU A 117 -16.03 -3.04 -12.84
CA LEU A 117 -15.98 -1.70 -13.42
C LEU A 117 -14.93 -0.88 -12.69
N GLN A 118 -14.28 0.04 -13.40
CA GLN A 118 -13.31 0.95 -12.82
C GLN A 118 -13.59 2.40 -13.18
N ALA A 119 -13.09 3.28 -12.32
CA ALA A 119 -13.28 4.71 -12.34
C ALA A 119 -12.00 5.42 -11.89
N ARG A 120 -11.74 6.62 -12.42
CA ARG A 120 -10.84 7.58 -11.78
C ARG A 120 -11.70 8.58 -11.01
N GLY A 121 -11.30 8.96 -9.80
CA GLY A 121 -12.12 9.81 -8.93
C GLY A 121 -12.58 11.10 -9.60
N SER A 122 -11.71 11.76 -10.37
CA SER A 122 -12.02 13.02 -11.04
C SER A 122 -12.85 12.91 -12.32
N THR A 123 -12.94 11.74 -12.96
CA THR A 123 -13.57 11.60 -14.29
C THR A 123 -15.02 11.15 -14.23
N ILE A 124 -15.48 10.64 -13.08
CA ILE A 124 -16.82 10.05 -12.94
C ILE A 124 -17.77 10.97 -12.20
N LYS A 125 -18.96 11.13 -12.77
CA LYS A 125 -20.08 11.84 -12.15
C LYS A 125 -21.00 10.84 -11.48
N TRP A 126 -21.23 11.06 -10.20
CA TRP A 126 -22.21 10.34 -9.38
C TRP A 126 -23.37 11.28 -9.10
N GLN A 127 -24.58 10.87 -9.47
CA GLN A 127 -25.78 11.66 -9.24
C GLN A 127 -26.75 10.86 -8.36
N PRO A 128 -27.05 11.33 -7.13
CA PRO A 128 -27.99 10.64 -6.26
C PRO A 128 -29.40 10.65 -6.87
N LEU A 129 -30.06 9.50 -6.82
CA LEU A 129 -31.44 9.34 -7.27
C LEU A 129 -32.40 9.57 -6.11
N SER A 130 -33.53 10.23 -6.39
CA SER A 130 -34.60 10.38 -5.40
C SER A 130 -35.26 9.03 -5.12
N PRO A 131 -35.68 8.73 -3.87
CA PRO A 131 -36.32 7.45 -3.52
C PRO A 131 -37.53 7.13 -4.42
N SER A 132 -38.31 8.14 -4.78
CA SER A 132 -39.46 8.02 -5.69
C SER A 132 -39.10 7.49 -7.07
N LYS A 133 -37.89 7.77 -7.58
CA LYS A 133 -37.42 7.23 -8.85
C LYS A 133 -36.97 5.78 -8.72
N VAL A 134 -36.54 5.37 -7.53
CA VAL A 134 -36.05 4.00 -7.25
C VAL A 134 -37.21 3.01 -7.17
N ASP A 135 -38.38 3.43 -6.68
CA ASP A 135 -39.58 2.58 -6.61
C ASP A 135 -40.07 2.10 -7.99
N HIS A 136 -39.78 2.84 -9.06
CA HIS A 136 -40.09 2.43 -10.44
C HIS A 136 -39.18 1.31 -10.97
N PHE A 137 -38.12 0.95 -10.26
CA PHE A 137 -37.15 -0.07 -10.66
C PHE A 137 -37.21 -1.35 -9.81
N LYS A 138 -38.22 -1.45 -8.93
CA LYS A 138 -38.37 -2.53 -7.96
C LYS A 138 -39.17 -3.71 -8.51
#